data_AF-A0A7S3BR76-F1
#
_entry.id   AF-A0A7S3BR76-F1
#
_cell.length_a   1.000
_cell.length_b   1.000
_cell.length_c   1.000
_cell.angle_alpha   90.00
_cell.angle_beta   90.00
_cell.angle_gamma   90.00
#
_symmetry.space_group_name_H-M   'P 1'
#
loop_
_entity.id
_entity.type
_entity.pdbx_description
1 polymer ?
#
loop_
_entity_poly.entity_id
_entity_poly.type
_entity_poly.pdbx_seq_one_letter_code
_entity_poly.pdbx_strand_id
1 'polypeptide(L)'
;VLLTTAACVTGVRAATAPLHLLNDRDDTPLCEQCQEYAAQVLEKTKEIKNEDQLVDALGMICDDLPAILSEPCKQQIDKNKDAIWDAVKKIDDLTPKELCAQLTLC
;
A
#
# COMPACT_ATOMS: atom_id res chain seq x y z
N VAL A 1 -11.52 38.71 -36.05
CA VAL A 1 -10.18 38.13 -36.24
C VAL A 1 -9.85 37.38 -34.96
N LEU A 2 -10.05 36.06 -35.00
CA LEU A 2 -9.71 35.12 -33.94
C LEU A 2 -8.18 34.98 -33.82
N LEU A 3 -7.73 34.47 -32.67
CA LEU A 3 -6.39 33.91 -32.35
C LEU A 3 -5.48 34.81 -31.50
N THR A 4 -5.75 34.88 -30.19
CA THR A 4 -4.69 34.96 -29.19
C THR A 4 -4.46 33.56 -28.63
N THR A 5 -3.34 33.00 -29.04
CA THR A 5 -2.80 31.66 -28.78
C THR A 5 -2.37 31.45 -27.33
N ALA A 6 -2.38 30.15 -26.93
CA ALA A 6 -1.65 29.52 -25.82
C ALA A 6 -2.11 29.89 -24.40
N ALA A 7 -2.78 29.02 -23.65
CA ALA A 7 -2.33 27.75 -23.05
C ALA A 7 -1.09 27.91 -22.13
N CYS A 8 -1.30 27.53 -20.87
CA CYS A 8 -0.31 27.08 -19.88
C CYS A 8 0.55 28.15 -19.17
N VAL A 9 0.06 28.75 -18.09
CA VAL A 9 0.88 28.92 -16.89
C VAL A 9 0.03 28.86 -15.62
N THR A 10 0.01 27.66 -15.04
CA THR A 10 0.02 27.37 -13.60
C THR A 10 -0.81 28.29 -12.69
N GLY A 11 -2.05 27.86 -12.41
CA GLY A 11 -2.75 28.29 -11.20
C GLY A 11 -2.10 27.68 -9.97
N VAL A 12 -1.06 28.32 -9.43
CA VAL A 12 -0.63 28.08 -8.05
C VAL A 12 -1.41 29.05 -7.18
N ARG A 13 -2.36 28.54 -6.38
CA ARG A 13 -2.93 29.33 -5.29
C ARG A 13 -1.84 29.46 -4.22
N ALA A 14 -1.29 30.66 -4.05
CA ALA A 14 -0.44 30.98 -2.92
C ALA A 14 -1.26 30.84 -1.63
N ALA A 15 -1.10 29.73 -0.92
CA ALA A 15 -1.62 29.57 0.43
C ALA A 15 -0.63 30.20 1.41
N THR A 16 -1.04 31.29 2.07
CA THR A 16 -0.34 31.86 3.23
C THR A 16 -0.55 30.95 4.43
N ALA A 17 0.20 29.85 4.47
CA ALA A 17 0.25 28.92 5.60
C ALA A 17 1.28 29.42 6.63
N PRO A 18 0.97 29.42 7.94
CA PRO A 18 1.97 29.70 8.98
C PRO A 18 3.09 28.66 8.93
N LEU A 19 4.31 29.07 9.28
CA LEU A 19 5.57 28.30 9.21
C LEU A 19 5.56 26.94 9.98
N HIS A 20 4.49 26.60 10.68
CA HIS A 20 4.32 25.33 11.41
C HIS A 20 3.78 24.15 10.57
N LEU A 21 3.40 24.37 9.29
CA LEU A 21 2.86 23.31 8.41
C LEU A 21 3.91 22.58 7.56
N LEU A 22 5.20 22.67 7.92
CA LEU A 22 6.27 21.94 7.23
C LEU A 22 6.52 20.53 7.79
N ASN A 23 5.53 19.92 8.43
CA ASN A 23 5.64 18.53 8.88
C ASN A 23 4.31 17.75 8.91
N ASP A 24 3.35 18.11 8.06
CA ASP A 24 2.24 17.22 7.75
C ASP A 24 2.76 16.18 6.76
N ARG A 25 3.27 15.05 7.29
CA ARG A 25 3.74 13.90 6.49
C ARG A 25 2.65 13.32 5.58
N ASP A 26 1.40 13.68 5.86
CA ASP A 26 0.20 13.27 5.14
C ASP A 26 0.15 13.74 3.68
N ASP A 27 0.73 14.91 3.36
CA ASP A 27 0.69 15.49 2.00
C ASP A 27 1.95 15.18 1.18
N THR A 28 2.78 14.24 1.65
CA THR A 28 3.93 13.81 0.86
C THR A 28 3.47 12.88 -0.27
N PRO A 29 4.00 13.00 -1.49
CA PRO A 29 3.69 12.05 -2.57
C PRO A 29 3.97 10.59 -2.18
N LEU A 30 4.90 10.36 -1.26
CA LEU A 30 5.22 9.04 -0.72
C LEU A 30 4.11 8.51 0.21
N CYS A 31 3.56 9.35 1.07
CA CYS A 31 2.44 8.99 1.93
C CYS A 31 1.18 8.70 1.11
N GLU A 32 0.86 9.56 0.14
CA GLU A 32 -0.29 9.37 -0.77
C GLU A 32 -0.18 8.04 -1.51
N GLN A 33 0.98 7.78 -2.15
CA GLN A 33 1.20 6.55 -2.88
C GLN A 33 1.15 5.31 -1.96
N CYS A 34 1.70 5.41 -0.75
CA CYS A 34 1.60 4.34 0.24
C CYS A 34 0.13 4.07 0.58
N GLN A 35 -0.68 5.09 0.84
CA GLN A 35 -2.08 4.94 1.20
C GLN A 35 -2.90 4.27 0.08
N GLU A 36 -2.61 4.57 -1.19
CA GLU A 36 -3.24 3.89 -2.32
C GLU A 36 -2.94 2.39 -2.37
N TYR A 37 -1.67 2.00 -2.17
CA TYR A 37 -1.29 0.59 -2.12
C TYR A 37 -1.83 -0.10 -0.87
N ALA A 38 -1.75 0.58 0.27
CA ALA A 38 -2.28 0.11 1.54
C ALA A 38 -3.78 -0.18 1.44
N ALA A 39 -4.56 0.71 0.82
CA ALA A 39 -6.00 0.49 0.63
C ALA A 39 -6.28 -0.80 -0.17
N GLN A 40 -5.52 -1.06 -1.23
CA GLN A 40 -5.66 -2.27 -2.03
C GLN A 40 -5.29 -3.54 -1.24
N VAL A 41 -4.19 -3.48 -0.48
CA VAL A 41 -3.74 -4.60 0.36
C VAL A 41 -4.75 -4.88 1.47
N LEU A 42 -5.20 -3.84 2.19
CA LEU A 42 -6.17 -3.94 3.28
C LEU A 42 -7.52 -4.47 2.79
N GLU A 43 -7.94 -4.12 1.58
CA GLU A 43 -9.18 -4.67 1.01
C GLU A 43 -9.02 -6.17 0.70
N LYS A 44 -7.90 -6.57 0.10
CA LYS A 44 -7.61 -7.98 -0.18
C LYS A 44 -7.53 -8.81 1.10
N THR A 45 -6.95 -8.28 2.18
CA THR A 45 -6.87 -9.02 3.45
C THR A 45 -8.26 -9.27 4.06
N LYS A 46 -9.24 -8.39 3.84
CA LYS A 46 -10.63 -8.64 4.31
C LYS A 46 -11.29 -9.83 3.64
N GLU A 47 -10.87 -10.22 2.43
CA GLU A 47 -11.39 -11.39 1.73
C GLU A 47 -10.88 -12.70 2.35
N ILE A 48 -9.74 -12.66 3.04
CA ILE A 48 -9.11 -13.81 3.70
C ILE A 48 -9.78 -14.06 5.05
N LYS A 49 -10.52 -15.16 5.17
CA LYS A 49 -11.29 -15.52 6.38
C LYS A 49 -10.67 -16.61 7.24
N ASN A 50 -9.69 -17.33 6.70
CA ASN A 50 -8.99 -18.39 7.40
C ASN A 50 -7.56 -18.57 6.87
N GLU A 51 -6.76 -19.34 7.59
CA GLU A 51 -5.36 -19.60 7.27
C GLU A 51 -5.17 -20.31 5.92
N ASP A 52 -6.07 -21.23 5.56
CA ASP A 52 -5.98 -21.96 4.29
C ASP A 52 -6.13 -21.01 3.10
N GLN A 53 -7.10 -20.08 3.17
CA GLN A 53 -7.27 -19.04 2.14
C GLN A 53 -6.05 -18.13 2.01
N LEU A 54 -5.36 -17.84 3.13
CA LEU A 54 -4.12 -17.07 3.11
C LEU A 54 -3.00 -17.84 2.39
N VAL A 55 -2.83 -19.12 2.73
CA VAL A 55 -1.82 -19.99 2.12
C VAL A 55 -2.07 -20.14 0.63
N ASP A 56 -3.32 -20.35 0.21
CA ASP A 56 -3.70 -20.44 -1.20
C ASP A 56 -3.37 -19.14 -1.96
N ALA A 57 -3.75 -17.98 -1.39
CA ALA A 57 -3.50 -16.68 -2.00
C ALA A 57 -1.99 -16.41 -2.17
N LEU A 58 -1.19 -16.73 -1.16
CA LEU A 58 0.27 -16.59 -1.23
C LEU A 58 0.89 -17.65 -2.17
N GLY A 59 0.30 -18.84 -2.26
CA GLY A 59 0.71 -19.91 -3.17
C GLY A 59 0.63 -19.48 -4.64
N MET A 60 -0.43 -18.74 -5.02
CA MET A 60 -0.56 -18.17 -6.37
C MET A 60 0.60 -17.23 -6.71
N ILE A 61 1.07 -16.44 -5.74
CA ILE A 61 2.24 -15.57 -5.94
C ILE A 61 3.49 -16.40 -6.21
N CYS A 62 3.67 -17.52 -5.50
CA CYS A 62 4.79 -18.42 -5.75
C CYS A 62 4.71 -19.12 -7.11
N ASP A 63 3.51 -19.35 -7.65
CA ASP A 63 3.32 -19.92 -8.98
C ASP A 63 3.69 -18.95 -10.11
N ASP A 64 3.54 -17.65 -9.86
CA ASP A 64 3.96 -16.60 -10.80
C ASP A 64 5.48 -16.37 -10.83
N LEU A 65 6.23 -16.93 -9.87
CA LEU A 65 7.68 -16.82 -9.82
C LEU A 65 8.38 -17.78 -10.82
N PRO A 66 9.59 -17.45 -11.29
CA PRO A 66 10.41 -18.38 -12.05
C PRO A 66 10.56 -19.73 -11.35
N ALA A 67 10.62 -20.83 -12.11
CA ALA A 67 10.60 -22.19 -11.57
C ALA A 67 11.63 -22.46 -10.46
N ILE A 68 12.80 -21.78 -10.49
CA ILE A 68 13.85 -21.92 -9.47
C ILE A 68 13.45 -21.31 -8.10
N LEU A 69 12.47 -20.40 -8.06
CA LEU A 69 12.02 -19.70 -6.86
C LEU A 69 10.65 -20.20 -6.36
N SER A 70 9.84 -20.81 -7.23
CA SER A 70 8.49 -21.25 -6.89
C SER A 70 8.46 -22.22 -5.70
N GLU A 71 9.27 -23.28 -5.76
CA GLU A 71 9.31 -24.30 -4.70
C GLU A 71 9.88 -23.75 -3.37
N PRO A 72 11.03 -23.02 -3.36
CA PRO A 72 11.48 -22.34 -2.14
C PRO A 72 10.46 -21.37 -1.55
N CYS A 73 9.71 -20.65 -2.38
CA CYS A 73 8.68 -19.70 -1.95
C CYS A 73 7.54 -20.42 -1.20
N LYS A 74 7.01 -21.51 -1.77
CA LYS A 74 5.97 -22.34 -1.13
C LYS A 74 6.43 -22.91 0.20
N GLN A 75 7.66 -23.43 0.26
CA GLN A 75 8.24 -23.92 1.50
C GLN A 75 8.37 -22.83 2.58
N GLN A 76 8.65 -21.58 2.20
CA GLN A 76 8.64 -20.48 3.16
C GLN A 76 7.23 -20.12 3.62
N ILE A 77 6.23 -20.12 2.74
CA ILE A 77 4.84 -19.89 3.16
C ILE A 77 4.41 -20.96 4.16
N ASP A 78 4.56 -22.24 3.80
CA ASP A 78 4.14 -23.36 4.65
C ASP A 78 4.83 -23.35 6.02
N LYS A 79 6.12 -23.00 6.05
CA LYS A 79 6.89 -22.90 7.30
C LYS A 79 6.42 -21.74 8.19
N ASN A 80 5.95 -20.64 7.60
CA ASN A 80 5.63 -19.40 8.32
C ASN A 80 4.12 -19.13 8.41
N LYS A 81 3.26 -20.03 7.92
CA LYS A 81 1.81 -19.84 7.78
C LYS A 81 1.15 -19.34 9.07
N ASP A 82 1.47 -19.92 10.22
CA ASP A 82 0.94 -19.50 11.52
C ASP A 82 1.31 -18.04 11.84
N ALA A 83 2.58 -17.66 11.62
CA ALA A 83 3.09 -16.32 11.89
C ALA A 83 2.53 -15.27 10.92
N ILE A 84 2.37 -15.63 9.64
CA ILE A 84 1.76 -14.76 8.63
C ILE A 84 0.27 -14.59 8.95
N TRP A 85 -0.42 -15.66 9.35
CA TRP A 85 -1.82 -15.62 9.74
C TRP A 85 -2.05 -14.72 10.96
N ASP A 86 -1.20 -14.82 11.98
CA ASP A 86 -1.24 -13.93 13.14
C ASP A 86 -0.88 -12.48 12.81
N ALA A 87 -0.08 -12.22 11.78
CA ALA A 87 0.14 -10.88 11.27
C ALA A 87 -1.10 -10.34 10.56
N VAL A 88 -1.73 -11.13 9.67
CA VAL A 88 -2.93 -10.73 8.92
C VAL A 88 -4.10 -10.41 9.85
N LYS A 89 -4.32 -11.18 10.91
CA LYS A 89 -5.38 -10.87 11.90
C LYS A 89 -5.21 -9.51 12.59
N LYS A 90 -3.99 -8.98 12.64
CA LYS A 90 -3.72 -7.66 13.25
C LYS A 90 -3.98 -6.51 12.27
N ILE A 91 -4.23 -6.83 11.00
CA ILE A 91 -4.46 -5.87 9.92
C ILE A 91 -5.94 -5.47 9.80
N ASP A 92 -6.87 -6.27 10.32
CA ASP A 92 -8.33 -6.06 10.18
C ASP A 92 -8.80 -4.66 10.64
N ASP A 93 -8.09 -4.04 11.58
CA ASP A 93 -8.44 -2.72 12.14
C ASP A 93 -7.55 -1.57 11.63
N LEU A 94 -6.60 -1.83 10.72
CA LEU A 94 -5.70 -0.79 10.21
C LEU A 94 -6.34 0.02 9.08
N THR A 95 -6.35 1.33 9.22
CA THR A 95 -6.60 2.23 8.09
C THR A 95 -5.35 2.34 7.19
N PRO A 96 -5.50 2.71 5.91
CA PRO A 96 -4.35 2.92 5.02
C PRO A 96 -3.32 3.90 5.59
N LYS A 97 -3.80 4.96 6.23
CA LYS A 97 -2.96 5.98 6.88
C LYS A 97 -2.18 5.41 8.06
N GLU A 98 -2.80 4.64 8.94
CA GLU A 98 -2.14 4.04 10.10
C GLU A 98 -1.08 3.01 9.67
N LEU A 99 -1.38 2.21 8.64
CA LEU A 99 -0.40 1.29 8.06
C LEU A 99 0.82 2.06 7.52
N CYS A 100 0.60 3.13 6.76
CA CYS A 100 1.69 3.94 6.20
C CYS A 100 2.48 4.72 7.25
N ALA A 101 1.83 5.16 8.34
CA ALA A 101 2.50 5.76 9.49
C ALA A 101 3.41 4.76 10.22
N GLN A 102 2.98 3.50 10.37
CA GLN A 102 3.83 2.44 10.93
C GLN A 102 5.05 2.13 10.05
N LEU A 103 4.91 2.27 8.74
CA LEU A 103 6.00 2.15 7.78
C LEU A 103 6.88 3.40 7.69
N THR A 104 6.58 4.47 8.45
CA THR A 104 7.28 5.76 8.42
C THR A 104 7.23 6.43 7.02
N LEU A 105 6.23 6.05 6.22
CA LEU A 105 5.94 6.61 4.89
C LEU A 105 4.93 7.76 4.96
N CYS A 106 4.14 7.75 6.04
CA CYS A 106 3.51 8.89 6.69
C CYS A 106 4.11 8.98 8.11
#